data_AF-A0A8R1TRE4-F1
#
_entry.id   AF-A0A8R1TRE4-F1
#
_cell.length_a   1.000
_cell.length_b   1.000
_cell.length_c   1.000
_cell.angle_alpha   90.00
_cell.angle_beta   90.00
_cell.angle_gamma   90.00
#
_symmetry.space_group_name_H-M   'P 1'
#
loop_
_entity.id
_entity.type
_entity.pdbx_description
1 polymer ?
#
loop_
_entity_poly.entity_id
_entity_poly.type
_entity_poly.pdbx_seq_one_letter_code
_entity_poly.pdbx_strand_id
1 'polypeptide(L)'
;MYFSTVLICQSSLELRRYIGPDCLTMDVGGVLKYNHLEWVQHRMDIERMKSSATVIAQSLSEFGRCLKETELPNDVETTARILEIQTAERDAIKEDFRISIRKGLSLLRHVRQLDVKPEHEQLSPTR
;
A
#
# COMPACT_ATOMS: atom_id res chain seq x y z
N MET A 1 18.22 3.08 -27.26
CA MET A 1 19.35 3.40 -26.36
C MET A 1 19.00 4.71 -25.67
N TYR A 2 18.56 4.67 -24.41
CA TYR A 2 18.33 5.90 -23.64
C TYR A 2 19.69 6.34 -23.10
N PHE A 3 20.27 7.40 -23.67
CA PHE A 3 21.48 8.00 -23.11
C PHE A 3 21.10 8.81 -21.87
N SER A 4 21.66 8.46 -20.71
CA SER A 4 21.54 9.25 -19.50
C SER A 4 22.56 10.38 -19.53
N THR A 5 22.11 11.64 -19.53
CA THR A 5 22.98 12.81 -19.34
C THR A 5 23.18 13.07 -17.85
N VAL A 6 24.44 13.17 -17.41
CA VAL A 6 24.78 13.58 -16.03
C VAL A 6 25.01 15.10 -16.03
N LEU A 7 24.28 15.81 -15.17
CA LEU A 7 24.46 17.24 -14.93
C LEU A 7 25.06 17.42 -13.53
N ILE A 8 26.20 18.11 -13.44
CA ILE A 8 26.83 18.45 -12.17
C ILE A 8 26.49 19.91 -11.86
N CYS A 9 25.75 20.12 -10.78
CA CYS A 9 25.40 21.46 -10.30
C CYS A 9 26.41 21.90 -9.23
N GLN A 10 26.92 23.12 -9.33
CA GLN A 10 27.85 23.72 -8.37
C GLN A 10 27.15 24.44 -7.21
N SER A 11 25.82 24.58 -7.28
CA SER A 11 25.02 25.19 -6.21
C SER A 11 23.57 24.71 -6.25
N SER A 12 22.84 24.88 -5.15
CA SER A 12 21.38 24.64 -5.11
C SER A 12 20.63 25.55 -6.09
N LEU A 13 21.17 26.75 -6.39
CA LEU A 13 20.59 27.66 -7.38
C LEU A 13 20.66 27.08 -8.80
N GLU A 14 21.78 26.45 -9.14
CA GLU A 14 21.94 25.77 -10.43
C GLU A 14 21.03 24.54 -10.51
N LEU A 15 20.93 23.75 -9.43
CA LEU A 15 20.02 22.60 -9.35
C LEU A 15 18.57 22.99 -9.63
N ARG A 16 18.10 24.11 -9.07
CA ARG A 16 16.74 24.66 -9.28
C ARG A 16 16.45 25.11 -10.71
N ARG A 17 17.45 25.19 -11.60
CA ARG A 17 17.23 25.40 -13.05
C ARG A 17 16.76 24.14 -13.76
N TYR A 18 17.04 22.96 -13.19
CA TYR A 18 16.76 21.66 -13.79
C TYR A 18 15.64 20.90 -13.07
N ILE A 19 15.47 21.16 -11.77
CA ILE A 19 14.50 20.47 -10.91
C ILE A 19 13.55 21.50 -10.28
N GLY A 20 12.24 21.26 -10.40
CA GLY A 20 11.22 22.09 -9.77
C GLY A 20 11.30 22.06 -8.24
N PRO A 21 10.88 23.13 -7.54
CA PRO A 21 10.96 23.21 -6.08
C PRO A 21 10.13 22.12 -5.37
N ASP A 22 9.08 21.61 -6.01
CA ASP A 22 8.23 20.51 -5.56
C ASP A 22 8.94 19.15 -5.51
N CYS A 23 10.04 19.01 -6.25
CA CYS A 23 10.89 17.82 -6.28
C CYS A 23 12.13 17.96 -5.38
N LEU A 24 12.29 19.09 -4.69
CA LEU A 24 13.43 19.40 -3.84
C LEU A 24 13.00 19.52 -2.38
N THR A 25 13.81 18.98 -1.48
CA THR A 25 13.59 19.09 -0.04
C THR A 25 13.93 20.49 0.46
N MET A 26 13.35 20.87 1.62
CA MET A 26 13.48 22.24 2.15
C MET A 26 14.92 22.69 2.39
N ASP A 27 15.81 21.77 2.78
CA ASP A 27 17.23 22.00 3.03
C ASP A 27 18.04 22.36 1.77
N VAL A 28 17.58 21.96 0.58
CA VAL A 28 18.19 22.35 -0.71
C VAL A 28 17.38 23.44 -1.45
N GLY A 29 16.47 24.10 -0.74
CA GLY A 29 15.69 25.23 -1.24
C GLY A 29 14.44 24.85 -2.04
N GLY A 30 13.91 23.64 -1.82
CA GLY A 30 12.61 23.25 -2.34
C GLY A 30 11.48 23.37 -1.31
N VAL A 31 10.33 22.76 -1.64
CA VAL A 31 9.12 22.76 -0.81
C VAL A 31 8.68 21.35 -0.40
N LEU A 32 9.42 20.31 -0.80
CA LEU A 32 9.15 18.94 -0.40
C LEU A 32 9.49 18.77 1.08
N LYS A 33 8.47 18.43 1.86
CA LYS A 33 8.63 18.05 3.27
C LYS A 33 9.03 16.58 3.31
N TYR A 34 10.27 16.31 3.71
CA TYR A 34 10.79 14.95 3.76
C TYR A 34 11.05 14.52 5.19
N ASN A 35 10.45 13.39 5.59
CA ASN A 35 10.78 12.65 6.79
C ASN A 35 11.15 11.23 6.38
N HIS A 36 12.40 10.83 6.62
CA HIS A 36 12.90 9.53 6.18
C HIS A 36 12.17 8.37 6.86
N LEU A 37 12.00 8.45 8.19
CA LEU A 37 11.35 7.38 8.96
C LEU A 37 9.92 7.17 8.51
N GLU A 38 9.18 8.27 8.33
CA GLU A 38 7.81 8.25 7.86
C GLU A 38 7.70 7.74 6.42
N TRP A 39 8.57 8.22 5.51
CA TRP A 39 8.59 7.75 4.13
C TRP A 39 8.85 6.24 4.05
N VAL A 40 9.82 5.74 4.84
CA VAL A 40 10.10 4.30 4.94
C VAL A 40 8.88 3.56 5.48
N GLN A 41 8.24 4.07 6.54
CA GLN A 41 7.06 3.45 7.14
C GLN A 41 5.89 3.38 6.16
N HIS A 42 5.55 4.48 5.48
CA HIS A 42 4.50 4.51 4.46
C HIS A 42 4.79 3.50 3.35
N ARG A 43 6.03 3.45 2.85
CA ARG A 43 6.42 2.48 1.82
C ARG A 43 6.24 1.04 2.32
N MET A 44 6.67 0.73 3.54
CA MET A 44 6.46 -0.60 4.13
C MET A 44 4.98 -0.94 4.25
N ASP A 45 4.15 0.00 4.68
CA ASP A 45 2.71 -0.22 4.85
C ASP A 45 1.99 -0.40 3.50
N ILE A 46 2.41 0.31 2.46
CA ILE A 46 1.92 0.12 1.08
C ILE A 46 2.28 -1.29 0.58
N GLU A 47 3.53 -1.74 0.78
CA GLU A 47 3.94 -3.10 0.39
C GLU A 47 3.19 -4.19 1.18
N ARG A 48 2.92 -3.96 2.47
CA ARG A 48 2.06 -4.85 3.28
C ARG A 48 0.63 -4.88 2.76
N MET A 49 0.08 -3.74 2.35
CA MET A 49 -1.26 -3.66 1.75
C MET A 49 -1.34 -4.44 0.43
N LYS A 50 -0.33 -4.31 -0.43
CA LYS A 50 -0.20 -5.10 -1.67
C LYS A 50 -0.11 -6.60 -1.39
N SER A 51 0.68 -6.99 -0.40
CA SER A 51 0.82 -8.39 0.01
C SER A 51 -0.51 -8.95 0.53
N SER A 52 -1.20 -8.21 1.42
CA SER A 52 -2.53 -8.54 1.93
C SER A 52 -3.56 -8.70 0.80
N ALA A 53 -3.60 -7.77 -0.14
CA ALA A 53 -4.50 -7.84 -1.30
C ALA A 53 -4.22 -9.06 -2.19
N THR A 54 -2.94 -9.44 -2.34
CA THR A 54 -2.54 -10.64 -3.09
C THR A 54 -3.03 -11.91 -2.41
N VAL A 55 -2.86 -12.03 -1.09
CA VAL A 55 -3.36 -13.17 -0.31
C VAL A 55 -4.88 -13.28 -0.40
N ILE A 56 -5.61 -12.18 -0.22
CA ILE A 56 -7.08 -12.19 -0.32
C ILE A 56 -7.54 -12.60 -1.72
N ALA A 57 -6.87 -12.13 -2.77
CA ALA A 57 -7.19 -12.51 -4.15
C ALA A 57 -6.93 -14.01 -4.42
N GLN A 58 -5.87 -14.57 -3.84
CA GLN A 58 -5.57 -16.01 -3.91
C GLN A 58 -6.63 -16.82 -3.18
N SER A 59 -6.96 -16.46 -1.93
CA SER A 59 -8.03 -17.12 -1.16
C SER A 59 -9.38 -17.06 -1.88
N LEU A 60 -9.72 -15.92 -2.50
CA LEU A 60 -10.95 -15.80 -3.28
C LEU A 60 -10.94 -16.70 -4.53
N SER A 61 -9.80 -16.83 -5.19
CA SER A 61 -9.64 -17.70 -6.36
C SER A 61 -9.75 -19.18 -5.97
N GLU A 62 -9.14 -19.58 -4.86
CA GLU A 62 -9.23 -20.93 -4.30
C GLU A 62 -10.65 -21.26 -3.85
N PHE A 63 -11.32 -20.35 -3.14
CA PHE A 63 -12.71 -20.49 -2.74
C PHE A 63 -13.64 -20.62 -3.96
N GLY A 64 -13.46 -19.78 -4.98
CA GLY A 64 -14.22 -19.87 -6.22
C GLY A 64 -14.01 -21.18 -6.97
N ARG A 65 -12.78 -21.71 -6.96
CA ARG A 65 -12.47 -23.05 -7.49
C ARG A 65 -13.17 -24.14 -6.69
N CYS A 66 -13.08 -24.10 -5.35
CA CYS A 66 -13.75 -25.03 -4.44
C CYS A 66 -15.26 -25.09 -4.71
N LEU A 67 -15.92 -23.94 -4.79
CA LEU A 67 -17.34 -23.85 -5.10
C LEU A 67 -17.71 -24.49 -6.44
N LYS A 68 -16.88 -24.28 -7.48
CA LYS A 68 -17.11 -24.82 -8.82
C LYS A 68 -16.91 -26.34 -8.88
N GLU A 69 -15.93 -26.85 -8.15
CA GLU A 69 -15.55 -28.27 -8.13
C GLU A 69 -16.37 -29.09 -7.12
N THR A 70 -17.12 -28.44 -6.24
CA THR A 70 -17.94 -29.12 -5.23
C THR A 70 -19.13 -29.82 -5.89
N GLU A 71 -19.15 -31.15 -5.80
CA GLU A 71 -20.34 -31.96 -6.07
C GLU A 71 -21.13 -32.14 -4.77
N LEU A 72 -22.42 -31.79 -4.79
CA LEU A 72 -23.27 -31.97 -3.62
C LEU A 72 -23.79 -33.41 -3.55
N PRO A 73 -23.58 -34.12 -2.43
CA PRO A 73 -24.04 -35.49 -2.27
C PRO A 73 -25.57 -35.54 -2.14
N ASN A 74 -26.17 -36.69 -2.48
CA ASN A 74 -27.60 -36.92 -2.26
C ASN A 74 -27.91 -37.34 -0.81
N ASP A 75 -27.24 -36.69 0.14
CA ASP A 75 -27.43 -36.86 1.59
C ASP A 75 -27.55 -35.48 2.22
N VAL A 76 -28.60 -35.29 3.01
CA VAL A 76 -28.94 -33.99 3.61
C VAL A 76 -27.87 -33.57 4.62
N GLU A 77 -27.41 -34.50 5.44
CA GLU A 77 -26.44 -34.20 6.50
C GLU A 77 -25.09 -33.78 5.91
N THR A 78 -24.60 -34.51 4.92
CA THR A 78 -23.34 -34.22 4.25
C THR A 78 -23.43 -32.91 3.46
N THR A 79 -24.55 -32.67 2.76
CA THR A 79 -24.78 -31.40 2.05
C THR A 79 -24.77 -30.22 3.03
N ALA A 80 -25.46 -30.33 4.17
CA ALA A 80 -25.48 -29.29 5.19
C ALA A 80 -24.07 -28.97 5.72
N ARG A 81 -23.27 -30.01 5.98
CA ARG A 81 -21.87 -29.86 6.45
C ARG A 81 -20.99 -29.14 5.42
N ILE A 82 -21.12 -29.47 4.14
CA ILE A 82 -20.39 -28.80 3.06
C ILE A 82 -20.73 -27.30 3.02
N LEU A 83 -22.03 -26.98 3.07
CA LEU A 83 -22.51 -25.60 3.06
C LEU A 83 -22.04 -24.81 4.29
N GLU A 84 -21.99 -25.45 5.47
CA GLU A 84 -21.47 -24.84 6.69
C GLU A 84 -19.98 -24.49 6.55
N ILE A 85 -19.16 -25.41 6.05
CA ILE A 85 -17.72 -25.19 5.82
C ILE A 85 -17.51 -24.05 4.82
N GLN A 86 -18.20 -24.08 3.67
CA GLN A 86 -18.08 -23.04 2.64
C GLN A 86 -18.57 -21.68 3.15
N THR A 87 -19.58 -21.65 4.02
CA THR A 87 -20.07 -20.43 4.68
C THR A 87 -19.02 -19.85 5.61
N ALA A 88 -18.39 -20.70 6.44
CA ALA A 88 -17.32 -20.29 7.34
C ALA A 88 -16.10 -19.73 6.57
N GLU A 89 -15.68 -20.40 5.50
CA GLU A 89 -14.58 -19.95 4.63
C GLU A 89 -14.87 -18.60 3.97
N ARG A 90 -16.08 -18.45 3.40
CA ARG A 90 -16.55 -17.17 2.83
C ARG A 90 -16.50 -16.05 3.86
N ASP A 91 -16.92 -16.32 5.09
CA ASP A 91 -16.99 -15.30 6.14
C ASP A 91 -15.60 -14.92 6.65
N ALA A 92 -14.65 -15.86 6.68
CA ALA A 92 -13.24 -15.58 6.93
C ALA A 92 -12.63 -14.65 5.86
N ILE A 93 -12.80 -14.99 4.57
CA ILE A 93 -12.30 -14.14 3.46
C ILE A 93 -12.90 -12.74 3.51
N LYS A 94 -14.20 -12.63 3.83
CA LYS A 94 -14.86 -11.32 4.00
C LYS A 94 -14.27 -10.53 5.16
N GLU A 95 -13.93 -11.15 6.27
CA GLU A 95 -13.31 -10.43 7.39
C GLU A 95 -11.90 -9.97 7.06
N ASP A 96 -11.08 -10.81 6.42
CA ASP A 96 -9.74 -10.41 5.95
C ASP A 96 -9.82 -9.22 5.00
N PHE A 97 -10.78 -9.24 4.07
CA PHE A 97 -11.04 -8.12 3.18
C PHE A 97 -11.44 -6.85 3.93
N ARG A 98 -12.32 -6.93 4.92
CA ARG A 98 -12.71 -5.79 5.77
C ARG A 98 -11.53 -5.22 6.55
N ILE A 99 -10.72 -6.09 7.16
CA ILE A 99 -9.51 -5.69 7.89
C ILE A 99 -8.55 -4.96 6.95
N SER A 100 -8.33 -5.50 5.75
CA SER A 100 -7.48 -4.91 4.72
C SER A 100 -7.99 -3.51 4.31
N ILE A 101 -9.30 -3.35 4.09
CA ILE A 101 -9.90 -2.03 3.81
C ILE A 101 -9.66 -1.04 4.95
N ARG A 102 -9.91 -1.44 6.21
CA ARG A 102 -9.71 -0.56 7.38
C ARG A 102 -8.26 -0.08 7.45
N LYS A 103 -7.29 -0.99 7.26
CA LYS A 103 -5.86 -0.67 7.21
C LYS A 103 -5.52 0.28 6.06
N GLY A 104 -6.01 -0.02 4.86
CA GLY A 104 -5.79 0.81 3.68
C GLY A 104 -6.35 2.23 3.81
N LEU A 105 -7.56 2.38 4.36
CA LEU A 105 -8.14 3.69 4.64
C LEU A 105 -7.37 4.45 5.73
N SER A 106 -6.88 3.76 6.75
CA SER A 106 -6.03 4.40 7.77
C SER A 106 -4.71 4.90 7.20
N LEU A 107 -4.05 4.08 6.38
CA LEU A 107 -2.84 4.46 5.68
C LEU A 107 -3.09 5.66 4.76
N LEU A 108 -4.18 5.65 3.99
CA LEU A 108 -4.56 6.77 3.12
C LEU A 108 -4.74 8.07 3.90
N ARG A 109 -5.31 8.03 5.11
CA ARG A 109 -5.41 9.21 5.98
C ARG A 109 -4.02 9.71 6.39
N HIS A 110 -3.14 8.84 6.84
CA HIS A 110 -1.79 9.24 7.27
C HIS A 110 -0.97 9.82 6.11
N VAL A 111 -0.99 9.18 4.95
CA VAL A 111 -0.30 9.67 3.76
C VAL A 111 -0.83 11.04 3.30
N ARG A 112 -2.14 11.29 3.42
CA ARG A 112 -2.75 12.58 3.07
C ARG A 112 -2.56 13.66 4.14
N GLN A 113 -2.38 13.29 5.41
CA GLN A 113 -2.11 14.26 6.48
C GLN A 113 -0.80 15.02 6.29
N LEU A 114 0.12 14.54 5.45
CA LEU A 114 1.33 15.25 5.04
C LEU A 114 1.08 16.57 4.29
N ASP A 115 -0.16 16.82 3.85
CA ASP A 115 -0.57 18.13 3.34
C ASP A 115 -0.57 19.19 4.47
N VAL A 116 -0.71 18.79 5.73
CA VAL A 116 -0.54 19.66 6.91
C VAL A 116 0.95 20.03 7.03
N LYS A 117 1.25 21.26 7.44
CA LYS A 117 2.64 21.73 7.58
C LYS A 117 3.31 20.99 8.75
N PRO A 118 4.27 20.08 8.50
CA PRO A 118 5.02 19.44 9.57
C PRO A 118 5.95 20.48 10.21
N GLU A 119 6.23 20.28 11.48
CA GLU A 119 7.19 21.10 12.20
C GLU A 119 8.60 20.83 11.66
N HIS A 120 9.50 21.82 11.73
CA HIS A 120 10.87 21.67 11.22
C HIS A 120 11.61 20.50 11.88
N GLU A 121 11.27 20.19 13.12
CA GLU A 121 11.82 19.07 13.91
C GLU A 121 11.43 17.70 13.35
N GLN A 122 10.36 17.63 12.55
CA GLN A 122 9.89 16.39 11.92
C GLN A 122 10.56 16.16 10.56
N LEU A 123 11.34 17.10 10.05
CA LEU A 123 12.02 16.96 8.77
C LEU A 123 13.38 16.27 8.93
N SER A 124 13.67 15.34 8.04
CA SER A 124 14.98 14.71 7.96
C SER A 124 15.89 15.52 7.04
N PRO A 125 17.15 15.79 7.45
CA PRO A 125 18.14 16.35 6.54
C PRO A 125 18.35 15.41 5.34
N THR A 126 18.41 15.98 4.15
CA THR A 126 18.73 15.26 2.93
C THR A 126 20.23 15.39 2.75
N ARG A 127 20.95 14.34 3.16
CA ARG A 127 22.42 14.27 3.13
C ARG A 127 23.04 14.76 1.83
#